data_AF-A0A142XM55-F1
#
_entry.id   AF-A0A142XM55-F1
#
_cell.length_a   1.000
_cell.length_b   1.000
_cell.length_c   1.000
_cell.angle_alpha   90.00
_cell.angle_beta   90.00
_cell.angle_gamma   90.00
#
_symmetry.space_group_name_H-M   'P 1'
#
loop_
_entity.id
_entity.type
_entity.pdbx_description
1 polymer ?
#
loop_
_entity_poly.entity_id
_entity_poly.type
_entity_poly.pdbx_seq_one_letter_code
_entity_poly.pdbx_strand_id
1 'polypeptide(L)'
;MFYLSLPFALVVLVAAHAAARPHPHPIRWARFALGGMFPAFFCLVGFLPVVAGVYLLLAVALGVWPRVRQRVPIFLPLSAAAALTAYGIAGWFALEEQATRAPLRQKYPFESMADRVAEPSGTFRRPLIGTTAEQLDGFEQAVQSEAGVTLRGYLLGRLHEDTVEAFVNSPGFGVARGVGFPTEERLKPRLEREDTPVQPGSPVIWGYGEPFGTVPDTDQKRLAGLHASGLLDFVNAREWGYVQSRTRVAGFLSHRFSRVPEIEAWRVQRIELVGLLKHPEPVVYMSDRLPAMTELPGVPTRPLDTFEEAGLGAVRRGEDGFAARRGDVVRFVGGIRSARQCVECHGGERGDLLGAFTYTLLPAGTRP
;
A
#
# COMPACT_ATOMS: atom_id res chain seq x y z
N MET A 1 -3.16 25.52 -8.34
CA MET A 1 -2.33 26.19 -9.35
C MET A 1 -3.12 26.98 -10.39
N PHE A 2 -4.39 26.67 -10.68
CA PHE A 2 -5.27 27.56 -11.47
C PHE A 2 -5.19 29.03 -11.00
N TYR A 3 -5.27 29.25 -9.68
CA TYR A 3 -5.11 30.60 -9.10
C TYR A 3 -3.75 31.25 -9.36
N LEU A 4 -2.68 30.46 -9.49
CA LEU A 4 -1.35 30.95 -9.81
C LEU A 4 -1.21 31.22 -11.31
N SER A 5 -1.86 30.47 -12.19
CA SER A 5 -1.80 30.71 -13.65
C SER A 5 -2.57 31.95 -14.09
N LEU A 6 -3.63 32.35 -13.38
CA LEU A 6 -4.44 33.52 -13.69
C LEU A 6 -3.64 34.84 -13.76
N PRO A 7 -2.83 35.25 -12.74
CA PRO A 7 -2.07 36.49 -12.81
C PRO A 7 -1.04 36.48 -13.95
N PHE A 8 -0.38 35.35 -14.22
CA PHE A 8 0.56 35.24 -15.35
C PHE A 8 -0.17 35.33 -16.69
N ALA A 9 -1.32 34.67 -16.84
CA ALA A 9 -2.15 34.78 -18.04
C ALA A 9 -2.63 36.23 -18.25
N LEU A 10 -2.99 36.94 -17.18
CA LEU A 10 -3.36 38.36 -17.24
C LEU A 10 -2.19 39.23 -17.73
N VAL A 11 -0.97 39.01 -17.23
CA VAL A 11 0.23 39.73 -17.71
C VAL A 11 0.45 39.50 -19.22
N VAL A 12 0.33 38.25 -19.68
CA VAL A 12 0.46 37.90 -21.10
C VAL A 12 -0.64 38.55 -21.94
N LEU A 13 -1.89 38.57 -21.47
CA LEU A 13 -3.01 39.23 -22.13
C LEU A 13 -2.80 40.75 -22.22
N VAL A 14 -2.36 41.40 -21.14
CA VAL A 14 -2.04 42.83 -21.12
C VAL A 14 -0.92 43.15 -22.12
N ALA A 15 0.13 42.33 -22.17
CA ALA A 15 1.22 42.48 -23.14
C ALA A 15 0.72 42.34 -24.59
N ALA A 16 -0.15 41.36 -24.87
CA ALA A 16 -0.76 41.17 -26.18
C ALA A 16 -1.63 42.37 -26.59
N HIS A 17 -2.49 42.85 -25.69
CA HIS A 17 -3.30 44.04 -25.94
C HIS A 17 -2.46 45.30 -26.14
N ALA A 18 -1.37 45.47 -25.39
CA ALA A 18 -0.44 46.59 -25.57
C ALA A 18 0.30 46.53 -26.92
N ALA A 19 0.59 45.32 -27.43
CA ALA A 19 1.18 45.12 -28.75
C ALA A 19 0.18 45.33 -29.90
N ALA A 20 -1.11 45.08 -29.66
CA ALA A 20 -2.19 45.26 -30.62
C ALA A 20 -2.73 46.71 -30.73
N ARG A 21 -2.33 47.63 -29.84
CA ARG A 21 -2.80 49.03 -29.87
C ARG A 21 -2.42 49.73 -31.17
N PRO A 22 -3.34 50.48 -31.80
CA PRO A 22 -3.12 51.14 -33.08
C PRO A 22 -2.20 52.34 -32.85
N HIS A 23 -0.96 52.21 -33.28
CA HIS A 23 -0.07 53.31 -33.60
C HIS A 23 0.23 53.19 -35.11
N PRO A 24 0.71 54.23 -35.80
CA PRO A 24 0.89 54.23 -37.26
C PRO A 24 2.05 53.32 -37.75
N HIS A 25 2.47 52.31 -36.97
CA HIS A 25 3.61 51.43 -37.21
C HIS A 25 3.22 49.96 -37.01
N PRO A 26 3.99 49.00 -37.58
CA PRO A 26 3.71 47.57 -37.49
C PRO A 26 3.61 47.07 -36.04
N ILE A 27 3.01 45.88 -35.88
CA ILE A 27 2.87 45.19 -34.57
C ILE A 27 4.17 45.27 -33.79
N ARG A 28 4.10 45.72 -32.54
CA ARG A 28 5.25 45.84 -31.64
C ARG A 28 5.63 44.48 -31.07
N TRP A 29 6.07 43.56 -31.92
CA TRP A 29 6.47 42.19 -31.57
C TRP A 29 7.49 42.15 -30.43
N ALA A 30 8.43 43.10 -30.40
CA ALA A 30 9.40 43.22 -29.31
C ALA A 30 8.74 43.38 -27.93
N ARG A 31 7.60 44.08 -27.83
CA ARG A 31 6.89 44.26 -26.55
C ARG A 31 6.15 43.01 -26.13
N PHE A 32 5.53 42.32 -27.08
CA PHE A 32 4.88 41.04 -26.81
C PHE A 32 5.89 39.96 -26.43
N ALA A 33 7.00 39.88 -27.18
CA ALA A 33 8.11 38.97 -26.89
C ALA A 33 8.73 39.27 -25.53
N LEU A 34 9.10 40.52 -25.22
CA LEU A 34 9.73 40.85 -23.94
C LEU A 34 8.77 40.67 -22.74
N GLY A 35 7.51 41.11 -22.90
CA GLY A 35 6.49 40.99 -21.86
C GLY A 35 5.96 39.57 -21.65
N GLY A 36 6.04 38.72 -22.67
CA GLY A 36 5.59 37.34 -22.61
C GLY A 36 6.70 36.30 -22.41
N MET A 37 7.95 36.60 -22.78
CA MET A 37 9.08 35.67 -22.67
C MET A 37 9.44 35.37 -21.23
N PHE A 38 9.43 36.35 -20.32
CA PHE A 38 9.71 36.08 -18.91
C PHE A 38 8.63 35.20 -18.26
N PRO A 39 7.32 35.50 -18.38
CA PRO A 39 6.26 34.58 -17.97
C PRO A 39 6.35 33.22 -18.66
N ALA A 40 6.54 33.17 -19.98
CA ALA A 40 6.58 31.91 -20.73
C ALA A 40 7.79 31.04 -20.36
N PHE A 41 8.96 31.63 -20.15
CA PHE A 41 10.17 30.93 -19.69
C PHE A 41 9.97 30.40 -18.27
N PHE A 42 9.47 31.24 -17.36
CA PHE A 42 9.13 30.79 -15.99
C PHE A 42 8.00 29.75 -15.99
N CYS A 43 7.10 29.77 -16.96
CA CYS A 43 6.04 28.78 -17.13
C CYS A 43 6.52 27.48 -17.77
N LEU A 44 7.56 27.51 -18.61
CA LEU A 44 8.22 26.31 -19.13
C LEU A 44 9.02 25.61 -18.03
N VAL A 45 9.73 26.38 -17.19
CA VAL A 45 10.50 25.85 -16.05
C VAL A 45 9.57 25.49 -14.87
N GLY A 46 8.51 26.27 -14.66
CA GLY A 46 7.52 26.09 -13.59
C GLY A 46 6.29 25.25 -13.98
N PHE A 47 6.31 24.63 -15.16
CA PHE A 47 5.27 23.70 -15.66
C PHE A 47 3.83 24.27 -15.64
N LEU A 48 3.62 25.49 -16.15
CA LEU A 48 2.31 26.09 -16.38
C LEU A 48 1.95 26.04 -17.89
N PRO A 49 1.63 24.86 -18.45
CA PRO A 49 1.40 24.68 -19.89
C PRO A 49 0.21 25.51 -20.41
N VAL A 50 -0.76 25.84 -19.56
CA VAL A 50 -1.89 26.70 -19.95
C VAL A 50 -1.42 28.11 -20.30
N VAL A 51 -0.52 28.71 -19.51
CA VAL A 51 -0.01 30.06 -19.77
C VAL A 51 0.82 30.08 -21.06
N ALA A 52 1.64 29.04 -21.28
CA ALA A 52 2.36 28.86 -22.53
C ALA A 52 1.40 28.72 -23.72
N GLY A 53 0.31 27.95 -23.57
CA GLY A 53 -0.75 27.82 -24.57
C GLY A 53 -1.42 29.16 -24.89
N VAL A 54 -1.77 29.95 -23.86
CA VAL A 54 -2.31 31.31 -24.02
C VAL A 54 -1.32 32.20 -24.80
N TYR A 55 -0.04 32.19 -24.42
CA TYR A 55 0.99 32.97 -25.11
C TYR A 55 1.11 32.58 -26.59
N LEU A 56 1.16 31.29 -26.92
CA LEU A 56 1.26 30.81 -28.30
C LEU A 56 0.01 31.17 -29.12
N LEU A 57 -1.19 30.98 -28.58
CA LEU A 57 -2.44 31.32 -29.27
C LEU A 57 -2.56 32.84 -29.51
N LEU A 58 -2.13 33.66 -28.54
CA LEU A 58 -2.09 35.12 -28.71
C LEU A 58 -1.03 35.56 -29.72
N ALA A 59 0.12 34.88 -29.80
CA ALA A 59 1.12 35.13 -30.83
C ALA A 59 0.53 34.89 -32.23
N VAL A 60 -0.20 33.79 -32.42
CA VAL A 60 -0.90 33.50 -33.68
C VAL A 60 -1.97 34.55 -33.98
N ALA A 61 -2.79 34.91 -32.98
CA ALA A 61 -3.83 35.94 -33.14
C ALA A 61 -3.22 37.29 -33.55
N LEU A 62 -2.10 37.69 -32.95
CA LEU A 62 -1.35 38.89 -33.33
C LEU A 62 -0.78 38.79 -34.75
N GLY A 63 -0.29 37.62 -35.18
CA GLY A 63 0.22 37.42 -36.55
C GLY A 63 -0.86 37.52 -37.64
N VAL A 64 -2.09 37.12 -37.32
CA VAL A 64 -3.25 37.19 -38.23
C VAL A 64 -3.89 38.58 -38.22
N TRP A 65 -3.80 39.31 -37.09
CA TRP A 65 -4.45 40.59 -36.85
C TRP A 65 -4.33 41.63 -37.98
N PRO A 66 -3.15 41.90 -38.58
CA PRO A 66 -3.01 42.93 -39.62
C PRO A 66 -3.80 42.62 -40.90
N ARG A 67 -4.11 41.34 -41.14
CA ARG A 67 -4.80 40.88 -42.35
C ARG A 67 -6.33 40.97 -42.22
N VAL A 68 -6.87 40.90 -41.00
CA VAL A 68 -8.31 40.67 -40.79
C VAL A 68 -9.13 41.94 -40.53
N ARG A 69 -8.52 43.03 -40.02
CA ARG A 69 -8.98 44.45 -40.00
C ARG A 69 -8.38 45.14 -38.77
N GLN A 70 -7.84 46.35 -38.97
CA GLN A 70 -7.11 47.15 -37.96
C GLN A 70 -7.99 47.78 -36.85
N ARG A 71 -9.21 47.30 -36.62
CA ARG A 71 -10.12 47.87 -35.61
C ARG A 71 -9.95 47.15 -34.28
N VAL A 72 -9.21 47.77 -33.34
CA VAL A 72 -8.99 47.35 -31.93
C VAL A 72 -10.11 46.55 -31.26
N PRO A 73 -11.41 46.93 -31.36
CA PRO A 73 -12.49 46.16 -30.72
C PRO A 73 -12.55 44.68 -31.12
N ILE A 74 -12.01 44.29 -32.28
CA ILE A 74 -12.02 42.89 -32.75
C ILE A 74 -10.92 42.05 -32.08
N PHE A 75 -9.89 42.66 -31.48
CA PHE A 75 -8.81 41.89 -30.85
C PHE A 75 -9.24 41.29 -29.51
N LEU A 76 -10.16 41.96 -28.80
CA LEU A 76 -10.71 41.48 -27.53
C LEU A 76 -11.41 40.11 -27.62
N PRO A 77 -12.34 39.86 -28.57
CA PRO A 77 -12.93 38.53 -28.70
C PRO A 77 -11.90 37.48 -29.13
N LEU A 78 -10.87 37.83 -29.91
CA LEU A 78 -9.79 36.90 -30.28
C LEU A 78 -8.92 36.52 -29.08
N SER A 79 -8.55 37.47 -28.22
CA SER A 79 -7.76 37.20 -27.03
C SER A 79 -8.55 36.42 -25.97
N ALA A 80 -9.84 36.72 -25.82
CA ALA A 80 -10.76 35.94 -25.00
C ALA A 80 -10.89 34.50 -25.51
N ALA A 81 -11.06 34.30 -26.82
CA ALA A 81 -11.13 32.98 -27.43
C ALA A 81 -9.84 32.17 -27.23
N ALA A 82 -8.67 32.81 -27.36
CA ALA A 82 -7.37 32.18 -27.08
C ALA A 82 -7.27 31.71 -25.62
N ALA A 83 -7.68 32.56 -24.66
CA ALA A 83 -7.70 32.19 -23.25
C ALA A 83 -8.67 31.04 -22.96
N LEU A 84 -9.92 31.15 -23.43
CA LEU A 84 -10.94 30.11 -23.28
C LEU A 84 -10.49 28.77 -23.87
N THR A 85 -9.83 28.80 -25.04
CA THR A 85 -9.32 27.59 -25.70
C THR A 85 -8.22 26.93 -24.86
N ALA A 86 -7.22 27.68 -24.41
CA ALA A 86 -6.12 27.13 -23.62
C ALA A 86 -6.60 26.53 -22.28
N TYR A 87 -7.48 27.24 -21.57
CA TYR A 87 -8.08 26.74 -20.33
C TYR A 87 -9.07 25.60 -20.58
N GLY A 88 -9.81 25.61 -21.68
CA GLY A 88 -10.72 24.55 -22.09
C GLY A 88 -9.99 23.24 -22.38
N ILE A 89 -8.87 23.30 -23.11
CA ILE A 89 -8.02 22.13 -23.37
C ILE A 89 -7.46 21.55 -22.06
N ALA A 90 -6.96 22.38 -21.16
CA ALA A 90 -6.47 21.90 -19.86
C ALA A 90 -7.59 21.33 -18.99
N GLY A 91 -8.76 21.97 -18.96
CA GLY A 91 -9.94 21.45 -18.29
C GLY A 91 -10.36 20.09 -18.85
N TRP A 92 -10.33 19.92 -20.18
CA TRP A 92 -10.61 18.64 -20.83
C TRP A 92 -9.65 17.53 -20.37
N PHE A 93 -8.34 17.76 -20.38
CA PHE A 93 -7.37 16.78 -19.88
C PHE A 93 -7.57 16.43 -18.40
N ALA A 94 -7.91 17.42 -17.56
CA ALA A 94 -8.22 17.18 -16.16
C ALA A 94 -9.49 16.33 -15.98
N LEU A 95 -10.52 16.56 -16.80
CA LEU A 95 -11.74 15.75 -16.81
C LEU A 95 -11.48 14.33 -17.31
N GLU A 96 -10.69 14.15 -18.36
CA GLU A 96 -10.29 12.83 -18.88
C GLU A 96 -9.49 12.05 -17.83
N GLU A 97 -8.58 12.70 -17.12
CA GLU A 97 -7.85 12.07 -16.02
C GLU A 97 -8.79 11.67 -14.87
N GLN A 98 -9.73 12.56 -14.50
CA GLN A 98 -10.73 12.24 -13.49
C GLN A 98 -11.60 11.06 -13.91
N ALA A 99 -12.02 11.00 -15.17
CA ALA A 99 -12.77 9.90 -15.76
C ALA A 99 -11.97 8.59 -15.73
N THR A 100 -10.64 8.65 -15.93
CA THR A 100 -9.74 7.50 -15.86
C THR A 100 -9.51 7.02 -14.42
N ARG A 101 -9.45 7.95 -13.45
CA ARG A 101 -9.23 7.63 -12.02
C ARG A 101 -10.48 7.11 -11.31
N ALA A 102 -11.67 7.53 -11.75
CA ALA A 102 -12.94 7.09 -11.17
C ALA A 102 -13.09 5.55 -11.09
N PRO A 103 -12.91 4.77 -12.18
CA PRO A 103 -12.99 3.32 -12.12
C PRO A 103 -11.89 2.71 -11.24
N LEU A 104 -10.68 3.31 -11.20
CA LEU A 104 -9.62 2.83 -10.32
C LEU A 104 -9.98 2.99 -8.84
N ARG A 105 -10.60 4.11 -8.44
CA ARG A 105 -11.09 4.30 -7.05
C ARG A 105 -12.20 3.34 -6.68
N GLN A 106 -13.04 2.96 -7.64
CA GLN A 106 -14.06 1.94 -7.43
C GLN A 106 -13.43 0.55 -7.29
N LYS A 107 -12.37 0.26 -8.06
CA LYS A 107 -11.64 -1.02 -8.02
C LYS A 107 -10.80 -1.18 -6.75
N TYR A 108 -10.22 -0.10 -6.27
CA TYR A 108 -9.42 -0.04 -5.05
C TYR A 108 -10.06 0.93 -4.07
N PRO A 109 -11.24 0.63 -3.49
CA PRO A 109 -11.86 1.54 -2.54
C PRO A 109 -11.07 1.59 -1.23
N PHE A 110 -11.34 2.61 -0.42
CA PHE A 110 -11.01 2.50 1.00
C PHE A 110 -11.93 1.48 1.65
N GLU A 111 -11.32 0.53 2.35
CA GLU A 111 -11.98 -0.46 3.18
C GLU A 111 -11.67 -0.20 4.65
N SER A 112 -12.64 -0.55 5.49
CA SER A 112 -12.48 -0.53 6.94
C SER A 112 -11.95 -1.87 7.42
N MET A 113 -10.76 -1.87 8.04
CA MET A 113 -10.20 -3.06 8.67
C MET A 113 -10.87 -3.37 10.01
N ALA A 114 -11.51 -2.38 10.64
CA ALA A 114 -12.28 -2.60 11.86
C ALA A 114 -13.41 -3.63 11.67
N ASP A 115 -14.02 -3.66 10.48
CA ASP A 115 -15.11 -4.60 10.16
C ASP A 115 -14.59 -5.98 9.73
N ARG A 116 -13.34 -6.06 9.24
CA ARG A 116 -12.72 -7.30 8.76
C ARG A 116 -11.96 -8.06 9.85
N VAL A 117 -11.39 -7.31 10.80
CA VAL A 117 -10.41 -7.79 11.76
C VAL A 117 -10.83 -7.39 13.17
N ALA A 118 -11.11 -8.40 13.98
CA ALA A 118 -11.44 -8.23 15.39
C ALA A 118 -10.23 -7.68 16.16
N GLU A 119 -10.49 -6.83 17.15
CA GLU A 119 -9.45 -6.37 18.07
C GLU A 119 -8.97 -7.55 18.93
N PRO A 120 -7.66 -7.61 19.24
CA PRO A 120 -7.18 -8.52 20.26
C PRO A 120 -7.88 -8.28 21.59
N SER A 121 -8.32 -9.36 22.25
CA SER A 121 -8.87 -9.28 23.59
C SER A 121 -7.77 -8.91 24.58
N GLY A 122 -8.01 -7.89 25.42
CA GLY A 122 -7.09 -7.49 26.50
C GLY A 122 -6.77 -8.61 27.50
N THR A 123 -7.52 -9.71 27.49
CA THR A 123 -7.31 -10.92 28.31
C THR A 123 -5.90 -11.52 28.16
N PHE A 124 -5.24 -11.31 27.01
CA PHE A 124 -3.90 -11.85 26.75
C PHE A 124 -2.78 -10.81 26.88
N ARG A 125 -3.11 -9.63 27.41
CA ARG A 125 -2.15 -8.55 27.59
C ARG A 125 -1.27 -8.85 28.80
N ARG A 126 -0.05 -9.31 28.52
CA ARG A 126 1.00 -9.48 29.53
C ARG A 126 2.29 -8.84 29.03
N PRO A 127 3.13 -8.33 29.95
CA PRO A 127 4.48 -7.89 29.58
C PRO A 127 5.22 -9.02 28.85
N LEU A 128 5.87 -8.67 27.75
CA LEU A 128 6.73 -9.61 27.04
C LEU A 128 7.97 -9.91 27.89
N ILE A 129 8.46 -11.15 27.82
CA ILE A 129 9.77 -11.49 28.38
C ILE A 129 10.85 -10.78 27.54
N GLY A 130 11.98 -10.40 28.14
CA GLY A 130 13.01 -9.59 27.48
C GLY A 130 13.44 -10.10 26.10
N THR A 131 13.66 -11.42 25.97
CA THR A 131 14.02 -12.04 24.68
C THR A 131 12.92 -11.91 23.62
N THR A 132 11.66 -12.00 24.03
CA THR A 132 10.49 -11.85 23.15
C THR A 132 10.27 -10.41 22.73
N ALA A 133 10.55 -9.45 23.62
CA ALA A 133 10.53 -8.05 23.26
C ALA A 133 11.60 -7.73 22.21
N GLU A 134 12.82 -8.24 22.38
CA GLU A 134 13.93 -8.09 21.41
C GLU A 134 13.60 -8.72 20.05
N GLN A 135 13.03 -9.92 20.03
CA GLN A 135 12.59 -10.56 18.78
C GLN A 135 11.49 -9.78 18.09
N LEU A 136 10.54 -9.22 18.85
CA LEU A 136 9.47 -8.39 18.29
C LEU A 136 10.04 -7.08 17.70
N ASP A 137 11.05 -6.47 18.32
CA ASP A 137 11.75 -5.31 17.75
C ASP A 137 12.49 -5.68 16.45
N GLY A 138 13.16 -6.83 16.40
CA GLY A 138 13.80 -7.34 15.19
C GLY A 138 12.80 -7.60 14.06
N PHE A 139 11.66 -8.19 14.39
CA PHE A 139 10.55 -8.41 13.45
C PHE A 139 9.98 -7.08 12.92
N GLU A 140 9.79 -6.09 13.77
CA GLU A 140 9.32 -4.75 13.39
C GLU A 140 10.27 -4.06 12.41
N GLN A 141 11.58 -4.19 12.61
CA GLN A 141 12.57 -3.66 11.68
C GLN A 141 12.54 -4.39 10.34
N ALA A 142 12.38 -5.71 10.35
CA ALA A 142 12.25 -6.51 9.12
C ALA A 142 10.98 -6.13 8.34
N VAL A 143 9.84 -6.01 9.04
CA VAL A 143 8.58 -5.54 8.46
C VAL A 143 8.72 -4.12 7.90
N GLN A 144 9.36 -3.20 8.61
CA GLN A 144 9.58 -1.83 8.13
C GLN A 144 10.44 -1.81 6.86
N SER A 145 11.49 -2.62 6.82
CA SER A 145 12.39 -2.78 5.68
C SER A 145 11.66 -3.37 4.46
N GLU A 146 10.82 -4.38 4.68
CA GLU A 146 10.03 -4.98 3.60
C GLU A 146 8.89 -4.09 3.12
N ALA A 147 8.18 -3.44 4.04
CA ALA A 147 7.09 -2.53 3.75
C ALA A 147 7.61 -1.39 2.88
N GLY A 148 8.65 -0.67 3.33
CA GLY A 148 9.25 0.47 2.61
C GLY A 148 8.22 1.44 2.00
N VAL A 149 8.69 2.35 1.15
CA VAL A 149 7.76 3.06 0.26
C VAL A 149 7.62 2.22 -1.01
N THR A 150 6.66 1.30 -1.02
CA THR A 150 6.33 0.62 -2.28
C THR A 150 5.73 1.62 -3.26
N LEU A 151 6.13 1.54 -4.54
CA LEU A 151 5.51 2.35 -5.59
C LEU A 151 3.99 2.17 -5.60
N ARG A 152 3.51 0.94 -5.36
CA ARG A 152 2.08 0.63 -5.30
C ARG A 152 1.38 1.36 -4.14
N GLY A 153 1.90 1.29 -2.92
CA GLY A 153 1.34 1.98 -1.76
C GLY A 153 1.31 3.49 -1.95
N TYR A 154 2.39 4.07 -2.50
CA TYR A 154 2.44 5.49 -2.87
C TYR A 154 1.37 5.86 -3.91
N LEU A 155 1.21 5.08 -4.98
CA LEU A 155 0.21 5.33 -6.02
C LEU A 155 -1.23 5.14 -5.52
N LEU A 156 -1.46 4.21 -4.58
CA LEU A 156 -2.75 4.06 -3.90
C LEU A 156 -3.05 5.30 -3.04
N GLY A 157 -2.09 5.79 -2.26
CA GLY A 157 -2.25 7.05 -1.53
C GLY A 157 -2.61 8.21 -2.45
N ARG A 158 -1.85 8.37 -3.54
CA ARG A 158 -2.13 9.37 -4.60
C ARG A 158 -3.46 9.14 -5.33
N LEU A 159 -3.98 7.92 -5.40
CA LEU A 159 -5.30 7.69 -5.99
C LEU A 159 -6.42 8.31 -5.12
N HIS A 160 -6.22 8.31 -3.80
CA HIS A 160 -7.26 8.61 -2.82
C HIS A 160 -7.16 9.96 -2.12
N GLU A 161 -5.97 10.40 -1.73
CA GLU A 161 -5.77 11.63 -0.95
C GLU A 161 -5.80 12.88 -1.82
N ASP A 162 -5.50 12.71 -3.11
CA ASP A 162 -5.35 13.76 -4.11
C ASP A 162 -6.66 14.45 -4.54
N THR A 163 -7.79 14.34 -3.85
CA THR A 163 -8.99 15.06 -4.35
C THR A 163 -8.84 16.58 -4.28
N VAL A 164 -8.29 17.10 -3.17
CA VAL A 164 -7.99 18.53 -3.03
C VAL A 164 -6.63 18.86 -3.65
N GLU A 165 -5.62 18.04 -3.39
CA GLU A 165 -4.27 18.29 -3.91
C GLU A 165 -4.18 18.11 -5.43
N ALA A 166 -4.82 17.10 -6.03
CA ALA A 166 -4.87 16.98 -7.50
C ALA A 166 -5.86 17.93 -8.15
N PHE A 167 -6.81 18.56 -7.45
CA PHE A 167 -7.52 19.71 -8.02
C PHE A 167 -6.58 20.93 -8.08
N VAL A 168 -5.79 21.15 -7.02
CA VAL A 168 -4.80 22.23 -6.99
C VAL A 168 -3.66 21.96 -7.97
N ASN A 169 -3.26 20.70 -8.19
CA ASN A 169 -2.11 20.28 -8.99
C ASN A 169 -2.49 19.52 -10.30
N SER A 170 -3.75 19.62 -10.76
CA SER A 170 -4.26 18.88 -11.93
C SER A 170 -3.47 19.15 -13.21
N PRO A 171 -3.56 18.25 -14.22
CA PRO A 171 -3.01 18.44 -15.55
C PRO A 171 -3.42 19.78 -16.13
N GLY A 172 -2.44 20.53 -16.62
CA GLY A 172 -2.63 21.90 -17.09
C GLY A 172 -2.12 22.96 -16.12
N PHE A 173 -2.01 22.62 -14.83
CA PHE A 173 -1.70 23.60 -13.78
C PHE A 173 -0.49 23.27 -12.89
N GLY A 174 0.11 22.06 -12.86
CA GLY A 174 1.20 21.75 -11.90
C GLY A 174 2.43 20.95 -12.38
N VAL A 175 3.46 20.95 -11.51
CA VAL A 175 4.85 20.42 -11.67
C VAL A 175 4.96 18.88 -11.63
N ALA A 176 3.93 18.16 -11.18
CA ALA A 176 4.04 16.73 -10.87
C ALA A 176 3.85 15.79 -12.11
N ARG A 177 4.63 16.00 -13.17
CA ARG A 177 4.72 15.08 -14.33
C ARG A 177 5.75 13.96 -14.15
N GLY A 178 6.61 14.05 -13.12
CA GLY A 178 7.78 13.17 -12.98
C GLY A 178 7.56 11.86 -12.24
N VAL A 179 6.56 11.78 -11.36
CA VAL A 179 6.33 10.57 -10.54
C VAL A 179 5.01 9.96 -10.99
N GLY A 180 5.04 8.68 -11.36
CA GLY A 180 4.03 8.00 -12.16
C GLY A 180 2.57 8.28 -11.81
N PHE A 181 1.73 8.40 -12.83
CA PHE A 181 0.28 8.37 -12.66
C PHE A 181 -0.17 6.97 -12.19
N PRO A 182 -1.17 6.88 -11.29
CA PRO A 182 -1.82 5.62 -10.98
C PRO A 182 -2.46 5.07 -12.24
N THR A 183 -1.95 3.94 -12.71
CA THR A 183 -2.58 3.13 -13.77
C THR A 183 -2.95 1.80 -13.16
N GLU A 184 -3.92 1.12 -13.75
CA GLU A 184 -4.32 -0.22 -13.28
C GLU A 184 -3.10 -1.15 -13.16
N GLU A 185 -2.24 -1.16 -14.18
CA GLU A 185 -1.05 -2.00 -14.21
C GLU A 185 -0.07 -1.73 -13.06
N ARG A 186 0.09 -0.48 -12.64
CA ARG A 186 0.98 -0.12 -11.51
C ARG A 186 0.33 -0.34 -10.14
N LEU A 187 -0.99 -0.43 -10.09
CA LEU A 187 -1.76 -0.69 -8.87
C LEU A 187 -2.00 -2.19 -8.64
N LYS A 188 -1.82 -3.01 -9.68
CA LYS A 188 -1.84 -4.47 -9.54
C LYS A 188 -0.74 -4.93 -8.56
N PRO A 189 -1.03 -5.96 -7.75
CA PRO A 189 0.01 -6.65 -6.99
C PRO A 189 1.13 -7.11 -7.92
N ARG A 190 2.39 -7.02 -7.47
CA ARG A 190 3.56 -7.34 -8.29
C ARG A 190 3.63 -8.83 -8.66
N LEU A 191 3.12 -9.68 -7.77
CA LEU A 191 3.01 -11.11 -7.98
C LEU A 191 1.53 -11.41 -8.21
N GLU A 192 1.21 -12.04 -9.33
CA GLU A 192 -0.08 -12.72 -9.43
C GLU A 192 -0.15 -13.71 -8.28
N ARG A 193 -1.23 -13.64 -7.52
CA ARG A 193 -1.39 -14.48 -6.34
C ARG A 193 -1.69 -15.89 -6.82
N GLU A 194 -0.64 -16.71 -6.95
CA GLU A 194 -0.78 -18.15 -7.09
C GLU A 194 -1.61 -18.71 -5.93
N ASP A 195 -2.25 -19.84 -6.18
CA ASP A 195 -2.97 -20.61 -5.17
C ASP A 195 -2.10 -20.86 -3.93
N THR A 196 -2.72 -20.79 -2.75
CA THR A 196 -2.00 -21.08 -1.50
C THR A 196 -1.42 -22.50 -1.56
N PRO A 197 -0.11 -22.69 -1.29
CA PRO A 197 0.52 -23.99 -1.46
C PRO A 197 -0.12 -25.09 -0.61
N VAL A 198 -0.20 -26.29 -1.18
CA VAL A 198 -0.62 -27.49 -0.44
C VAL A 198 0.44 -27.86 0.59
N GLN A 199 -0.01 -28.28 1.78
CA GLN A 199 0.88 -28.72 2.85
C GLN A 199 1.43 -30.11 2.55
N PRO A 200 2.73 -30.38 2.75
CA PRO A 200 3.33 -31.65 2.35
C PRO A 200 2.93 -32.85 3.22
N GLY A 201 2.47 -32.64 4.46
CA GLY A 201 2.15 -33.71 5.40
C GLY A 201 0.71 -33.71 5.92
N SER A 202 0.28 -34.88 6.41
CA SER A 202 -1.01 -35.04 7.09
C SER A 202 -0.99 -34.43 8.51
N PRO A 203 -2.16 -34.09 9.08
CA PRO A 203 -2.27 -33.65 10.47
C PRO A 203 -1.68 -34.69 11.44
N VAL A 204 -0.87 -34.23 12.39
CA VAL A 204 -0.36 -35.05 13.50
C VAL A 204 -0.95 -34.49 14.79
N ILE A 205 -1.88 -35.24 15.38
CA ILE A 205 -2.55 -34.87 16.63
C ILE A 205 -1.94 -35.69 17.76
N TRP A 206 -1.51 -35.04 18.83
CA TRP A 206 -1.07 -35.73 20.05
C TRP A 206 -2.23 -35.75 21.05
N GLY A 207 -2.70 -36.95 21.37
CA GLY A 207 -3.86 -37.17 22.23
C GLY A 207 -3.69 -36.57 23.63
N TYR A 208 -4.83 -36.41 24.31
CA TYR A 208 -4.88 -35.91 25.69
C TYR A 208 -4.02 -36.75 26.64
N GLY A 209 -3.09 -36.07 27.32
CA GLY A 209 -2.20 -36.69 28.31
C GLY A 209 -1.04 -37.51 27.72
N GLU A 210 -0.85 -37.51 26.40
CA GLU A 210 0.31 -38.18 25.80
C GLU A 210 1.60 -37.41 26.13
N PRO A 211 2.64 -38.10 26.65
CA PRO A 211 3.88 -37.46 27.01
C PRO A 211 4.68 -37.05 25.77
N PHE A 212 5.34 -35.91 25.86
CA PHE A 212 6.31 -35.43 24.88
C PHE A 212 7.60 -35.02 25.59
N GLY A 213 8.73 -35.19 24.89
CA GLY A 213 10.04 -34.78 25.36
C GLY A 213 10.33 -33.32 25.04
N THR A 214 11.30 -32.73 25.74
CA THR A 214 11.85 -31.42 25.41
C THR A 214 12.76 -31.52 24.19
N VAL A 215 12.94 -30.40 23.50
CA VAL A 215 14.00 -30.24 22.49
C VAL A 215 15.19 -29.51 23.11
N PRO A 216 16.41 -29.67 22.58
CA PRO A 216 17.55 -28.83 22.96
C PRO A 216 17.27 -27.34 22.75
N ASP A 217 17.81 -26.47 23.62
CA ASP A 217 17.65 -25.01 23.51
C ASP A 217 18.13 -24.44 22.16
N THR A 218 19.15 -25.06 21.56
CA THR A 218 19.62 -24.70 20.22
C THR A 218 18.54 -24.90 19.15
N ASP A 219 17.75 -25.97 19.29
CA ASP A 219 16.69 -26.31 18.35
C ASP A 219 15.47 -25.41 18.59
N GLN A 220 15.14 -25.12 19.85
CA GLN A 220 14.12 -24.12 20.21
C GLN A 220 14.42 -22.76 19.55
N LYS A 221 15.66 -22.26 19.64
CA LYS A 221 16.08 -20.99 19.03
C LYS A 221 15.99 -21.02 17.50
N ARG A 222 16.37 -22.13 16.88
CA ARG A 222 16.27 -22.34 15.42
C ARG A 222 14.81 -22.33 14.95
N LEU A 223 13.92 -22.99 15.69
CA LEU A 223 12.48 -23.03 15.40
C LEU A 223 11.82 -21.66 15.61
N ALA A 224 12.24 -20.89 16.61
CA ALA A 224 11.81 -19.50 16.75
C ALA A 224 12.23 -18.64 15.55
N GLY A 225 13.45 -18.82 15.02
CA GLY A 225 13.92 -18.18 13.79
C GLY A 225 13.11 -18.57 12.55
N LEU A 226 12.77 -19.86 12.40
CA LEU A 226 11.86 -20.37 11.37
C LEU A 226 10.48 -19.71 11.46
N HIS A 227 9.95 -19.57 12.67
CA HIS A 227 8.66 -18.92 12.89
C HIS A 227 8.69 -17.43 12.54
N ALA A 228 9.73 -16.69 12.95
CA ALA A 228 9.87 -15.28 12.64
C ALA A 228 9.96 -15.02 11.13
N SER A 229 10.74 -15.83 10.40
CA SER A 229 10.85 -15.71 8.94
C SER A 229 9.55 -16.12 8.22
N GLY A 230 8.90 -17.19 8.69
CA GLY A 230 7.60 -17.61 8.18
C GLY A 230 6.50 -16.57 8.46
N LEU A 231 6.51 -15.93 9.63
CA LEU A 231 5.56 -14.88 9.97
C LEU A 231 5.75 -13.65 9.08
N LEU A 232 6.99 -13.30 8.73
CA LEU A 232 7.28 -12.20 7.81
C LEU A 232 6.69 -12.48 6.42
N ASP A 233 6.87 -13.70 5.92
CA ASP A 233 6.24 -14.16 4.67
C ASP A 233 4.71 -14.13 4.75
N PHE A 234 4.12 -14.64 5.85
CA PHE A 234 2.68 -14.67 6.05
C PHE A 234 2.06 -13.26 6.04
N VAL A 235 2.72 -12.33 6.73
CA VAL A 235 2.25 -10.95 6.88
C VAL A 235 2.33 -10.20 5.54
N ASN A 236 3.38 -10.45 4.76
CA ASN A 236 3.61 -9.89 3.43
C ASN A 236 3.45 -8.36 3.39
N ALA A 237 4.36 -7.66 4.08
CA ALA A 237 4.27 -6.21 4.31
C ALA A 237 4.22 -5.36 3.04
N ARG A 238 4.77 -5.88 1.93
CA ARG A 238 4.75 -5.23 0.60
C ARG A 238 3.35 -5.11 -0.01
N GLU A 239 2.42 -5.95 0.44
CA GLU A 239 1.07 -6.04 -0.14
C GLU A 239 -0.02 -5.40 0.72
N TRP A 240 0.33 -4.70 1.81
CA TRP A 240 -0.64 -4.02 2.67
C TRP A 240 -1.40 -2.88 1.99
N GLY A 241 -0.87 -2.35 0.88
CA GLY A 241 -1.49 -1.26 0.14
C GLY A 241 -1.21 0.11 0.77
N TYR A 242 -2.23 0.96 0.86
CA TYR A 242 -2.14 2.26 1.49
C TYR A 242 -2.99 2.31 2.76
N VAL A 243 -2.33 2.40 3.91
CA VAL A 243 -2.97 2.48 5.23
C VAL A 243 -2.98 3.95 5.67
N GLN A 244 -4.15 4.58 5.67
CA GLN A 244 -4.33 5.94 6.20
C GLN A 244 -4.79 5.90 7.66
N SER A 245 -5.69 4.96 7.95
CA SER A 245 -6.20 4.67 9.29
C SER A 245 -6.87 3.30 9.27
N ARG A 246 -7.23 2.78 10.44
CA ARG A 246 -7.92 1.49 10.56
C ARG A 246 -9.20 1.38 9.75
N THR A 247 -9.94 2.48 9.56
CA THR A 247 -11.18 2.51 8.77
C THR A 247 -10.97 2.91 7.31
N ARG A 248 -9.73 3.21 6.90
CA ARG A 248 -9.38 3.69 5.57
C ARG A 248 -8.08 3.06 5.10
N VAL A 249 -8.21 1.84 4.55
CA VAL A 249 -7.11 1.11 3.92
C VAL A 249 -7.47 0.82 2.46
N ALA A 250 -6.60 1.20 1.52
CA ALA A 250 -6.83 0.97 0.10
C ALA A 250 -5.89 -0.11 -0.44
N GLY A 251 -6.44 -1.05 -1.22
CA GLY A 251 -5.65 -2.08 -1.90
C GLY A 251 -4.97 -3.10 -0.98
N PHE A 252 -5.49 -3.30 0.23
CA PHE A 252 -5.00 -4.32 1.14
C PHE A 252 -5.16 -5.73 0.56
N LEU A 253 -4.11 -6.52 0.66
CA LEU A 253 -4.19 -7.95 0.38
C LEU A 253 -4.02 -8.76 1.65
N SER A 254 -4.94 -9.71 1.87
CA SER A 254 -4.97 -10.52 3.09
C SER A 254 -3.71 -11.36 3.27
N HIS A 255 -3.31 -11.52 4.54
CA HIS A 255 -2.18 -12.33 4.97
C HIS A 255 -2.31 -13.79 4.53
N ARG A 256 -1.20 -14.37 4.09
CA ARG A 256 -1.07 -15.77 3.67
C ARG A 256 0.40 -16.15 3.57
N PHE A 257 0.71 -17.41 3.79
CA PHE A 257 2.02 -17.93 3.39
C PHE A 257 2.11 -18.02 1.87
N SER A 258 3.24 -17.60 1.31
CA SER A 258 3.55 -17.77 -0.11
C SER A 258 4.25 -19.10 -0.40
N ARG A 259 4.90 -19.68 0.62
CA ARG A 259 5.69 -20.91 0.51
C ARG A 259 5.81 -21.60 1.86
N VAL A 260 6.20 -22.88 1.83
CA VAL A 260 6.56 -23.62 3.04
C VAL A 260 7.89 -23.05 3.57
N PRO A 261 7.98 -22.61 4.85
CA PRO A 261 9.22 -22.17 5.45
C PRO A 261 10.25 -23.31 5.51
N GLU A 262 11.51 -22.99 5.21
CA GLU A 262 12.59 -23.97 5.12
C GLU A 262 13.60 -23.78 6.25
N ILE A 263 14.14 -24.89 6.76
CA ILE A 263 15.26 -24.92 7.71
C ILE A 263 16.10 -26.16 7.49
N GLU A 264 17.42 -26.06 7.64
CA GLU A 264 18.36 -27.12 7.25
C GLU A 264 18.13 -28.45 7.98
N ALA A 265 17.85 -28.42 9.28
CA ALA A 265 17.73 -29.63 10.10
C ALA A 265 16.36 -30.32 10.03
N TRP A 266 15.32 -29.62 9.53
CA TRP A 266 13.96 -30.16 9.51
C TRP A 266 13.17 -29.78 8.27
N ARG A 267 12.32 -30.70 7.83
CA ARG A 267 11.31 -30.45 6.81
C ARG A 267 9.98 -30.13 7.48
N VAL A 268 9.47 -28.92 7.26
CA VAL A 268 8.11 -28.54 7.69
C VAL A 268 7.11 -29.41 6.94
N GLN A 269 6.33 -30.20 7.70
CA GLN A 269 5.24 -31.03 7.18
C GLN A 269 3.93 -30.26 7.12
N ARG A 270 3.69 -29.44 8.15
CA ARG A 270 2.41 -28.75 8.32
C ARG A 270 2.57 -27.49 9.16
N ILE A 271 1.73 -26.50 8.89
CA ILE A 271 1.53 -25.26 9.63
C ILE A 271 0.03 -25.10 9.81
N GLU A 272 -0.42 -25.05 11.05
CA GLU A 272 -1.82 -24.86 11.41
C GLU A 272 -1.99 -23.52 12.13
N LEU A 273 -3.04 -22.79 11.78
CA LEU A 273 -3.38 -21.52 12.44
C LEU A 273 -4.20 -21.81 13.70
N VAL A 274 -3.73 -21.30 14.84
CA VAL A 274 -4.47 -21.24 16.08
C VAL A 274 -5.23 -19.91 16.13
N GLY A 275 -6.55 -19.98 16.04
CA GLY A 275 -7.47 -18.85 16.09
C GLY A 275 -7.81 -18.46 17.53
N LEU A 276 -7.63 -17.18 17.86
CA LEU A 276 -7.95 -16.63 19.19
C LEU A 276 -9.02 -15.54 19.17
N LEU A 277 -9.28 -14.91 18.01
CA LEU A 277 -10.03 -13.65 17.95
C LEU A 277 -11.51 -13.81 17.55
N LYS A 278 -11.86 -14.86 16.81
CA LYS A 278 -13.20 -15.05 16.23
C LYS A 278 -14.02 -16.14 16.95
N HIS A 279 -13.41 -16.83 17.90
CA HIS A 279 -14.02 -17.95 18.62
C HIS A 279 -13.95 -17.67 20.12
N PRO A 280 -14.95 -18.09 20.92
CA PRO A 280 -14.93 -17.90 22.36
C PRO A 280 -13.80 -18.68 23.04
N GLU A 281 -13.44 -19.84 22.47
CA GLU A 281 -12.31 -20.67 22.91
C GLU A 281 -11.27 -20.76 21.78
N PRO A 282 -9.98 -20.95 22.11
CA PRO A 282 -8.95 -21.20 21.11
C PRO A 282 -9.25 -22.43 20.25
N VAL A 283 -9.11 -22.30 18.93
CA VAL A 283 -9.33 -23.40 17.99
C VAL A 283 -8.20 -23.49 16.98
N VAL A 284 -8.01 -24.67 16.38
CA VAL A 284 -7.10 -24.89 15.25
C VAL A 284 -7.88 -25.05 13.96
N TYR A 285 -7.51 -24.29 12.93
CA TYR A 285 -8.09 -24.43 11.59
C TYR A 285 -7.46 -25.61 10.84
N MET A 286 -8.30 -26.52 10.34
CA MET A 286 -7.88 -27.74 9.66
C MET A 286 -7.92 -27.54 8.14
N SER A 287 -6.82 -27.07 7.54
CA SER A 287 -6.69 -26.88 6.09
C SER A 287 -5.62 -27.78 5.49
N ASP A 288 -5.82 -28.29 4.28
CA ASP A 288 -4.81 -29.01 3.51
C ASP A 288 -3.83 -28.07 2.78
N ARG A 289 -4.11 -26.76 2.80
CA ARG A 289 -3.24 -25.70 2.28
C ARG A 289 -2.61 -24.92 3.43
N LEU A 290 -1.52 -24.22 3.13
CA LEU A 290 -0.90 -23.33 4.12
C LEU A 290 -1.90 -22.27 4.62
N PRO A 291 -1.71 -21.70 5.82
CA PRO A 291 -2.62 -20.68 6.32
C PRO A 291 -2.74 -19.46 5.39
N ALA A 292 -3.98 -19.14 5.00
CA ALA A 292 -4.34 -17.95 4.25
C ALA A 292 -5.67 -17.39 4.76
N MET A 293 -5.70 -16.11 5.14
CA MET A 293 -6.85 -15.51 5.84
C MET A 293 -8.12 -15.46 4.98
N THR A 294 -7.99 -15.40 3.65
CA THR A 294 -9.12 -15.44 2.70
C THR A 294 -9.74 -16.82 2.55
N GLU A 295 -9.01 -17.87 2.89
CA GLU A 295 -9.45 -19.26 2.74
C GLU A 295 -10.04 -19.83 4.04
N LEU A 296 -9.90 -19.14 5.18
CA LEU A 296 -10.42 -19.59 6.48
C LEU A 296 -11.96 -19.69 6.60
N PRO A 297 -12.78 -18.84 5.97
CA PRO A 297 -14.23 -18.97 6.07
C PRO A 297 -14.71 -20.34 5.59
N GLY A 298 -15.38 -21.10 6.48
CA GLY A 298 -15.88 -22.45 6.18
C GLY A 298 -14.86 -23.58 6.38
N VAL A 299 -13.60 -23.28 6.72
CA VAL A 299 -12.61 -24.30 7.08
C VAL A 299 -13.01 -24.93 8.42
N PRO A 300 -13.07 -26.28 8.51
CA PRO A 300 -13.35 -26.97 9.77
C PRO A 300 -12.34 -26.59 10.86
N THR A 301 -12.82 -26.52 12.10
CA THR A 301 -11.97 -26.26 13.25
C THR A 301 -12.01 -27.44 14.23
N ARG A 302 -10.94 -27.58 15.01
CA ARG A 302 -10.86 -28.50 16.15
C ARG A 302 -10.40 -27.78 17.41
N PRO A 303 -10.67 -28.34 18.60
CA PRO A 303 -10.00 -27.91 19.83
C PRO A 303 -8.48 -28.06 19.74
N LEU A 304 -7.79 -27.35 20.63
CA LEU A 304 -6.37 -27.57 20.86
C LEU A 304 -6.12 -29.00 21.33
N ASP A 305 -4.95 -29.54 21.00
CA ASP A 305 -4.45 -30.78 21.60
C ASP A 305 -3.49 -30.50 22.79
N THR A 306 -3.02 -31.54 23.47
CA THR A 306 -2.17 -31.40 24.68
C THR A 306 -0.92 -30.55 24.43
N PHE A 307 -0.31 -30.66 23.25
CA PHE A 307 0.88 -29.91 22.90
C PHE A 307 0.55 -28.45 22.65
N GLU A 308 -0.53 -28.19 21.92
CA GLU A 308 -0.97 -26.84 21.59
C GLU A 308 -1.48 -26.07 22.81
N GLU A 309 -2.13 -26.74 23.76
CA GLU A 309 -2.50 -26.15 25.05
C GLU A 309 -1.26 -25.70 25.84
N ALA A 310 -0.26 -26.58 25.97
CA ALA A 310 0.98 -26.26 26.64
C ALA A 310 1.74 -25.12 25.94
N GLY A 311 1.84 -25.19 24.61
CA GLY A 311 2.53 -24.20 23.80
C GLY A 311 1.84 -22.84 23.77
N LEU A 312 0.51 -22.81 23.64
CA LEU A 312 -0.26 -21.57 23.74
C LEU A 312 -0.15 -20.98 25.16
N GLY A 313 -0.08 -21.83 26.19
CA GLY A 313 0.21 -21.40 27.56
C GLY A 313 1.55 -20.67 27.68
N ALA A 314 2.60 -21.20 27.08
CA ALA A 314 3.93 -20.57 27.02
C ALA A 314 3.90 -19.22 26.29
N VAL A 315 3.34 -19.19 25.09
CA VAL A 315 3.20 -17.95 24.31
C VAL A 315 2.37 -16.91 25.07
N ARG A 316 1.28 -17.30 25.75
CA ARG A 316 0.49 -16.37 26.57
C ARG A 316 1.26 -15.77 27.75
N ARG A 317 2.27 -16.47 28.28
CA ARG A 317 3.15 -15.94 29.34
C ARG A 317 4.19 -14.95 28.83
N GLY A 318 4.23 -14.70 27.51
CA GLY A 318 5.20 -13.78 26.93
C GLY A 318 6.47 -14.46 26.45
N GLU A 319 6.48 -15.80 26.31
CA GLU A 319 7.59 -16.55 25.71
C GLU A 319 7.55 -16.48 24.16
N ASP A 320 8.68 -16.79 23.52
CA ASP A 320 8.86 -16.77 22.05
C ASP A 320 8.08 -17.88 21.34
N GLY A 321 7.95 -19.02 22.01
CA GLY A 321 7.31 -20.21 21.50
C GLY A 321 7.64 -21.43 22.33
N PHE A 322 7.14 -22.58 21.91
CA PHE A 322 7.30 -23.84 22.63
C PHE A 322 7.52 -24.99 21.65
N ALA A 323 8.64 -25.68 21.77
CA ALA A 323 8.91 -26.90 21.02
C ALA A 323 8.88 -28.13 21.92
N ALA A 324 8.40 -29.23 21.34
CA ALA A 324 8.47 -30.54 21.94
C ALA A 324 8.70 -31.60 20.87
N ARG A 325 9.15 -32.77 21.30
CA ARG A 325 9.41 -33.92 20.41
C ARG A 325 8.72 -35.18 20.88
N ARG A 326 8.31 -36.01 19.93
CA ARG A 326 7.84 -37.37 20.15
C ARG A 326 8.33 -38.27 19.02
N GLY A 327 9.20 -39.22 19.35
CA GLY A 327 9.95 -39.98 18.34
C GLY A 327 10.77 -39.01 17.47
N ASP A 328 10.54 -39.08 16.16
CA ASP A 328 11.17 -38.20 15.16
C ASP A 328 10.35 -36.95 14.85
N VAL A 329 9.11 -36.85 15.35
CA VAL A 329 8.26 -35.69 15.12
C VAL A 329 8.62 -34.59 16.11
N VAL A 330 8.97 -33.42 15.58
CA VAL A 330 9.11 -32.18 16.34
C VAL A 330 7.90 -31.31 16.05
N ARG A 331 7.32 -30.72 17.09
CA ARG A 331 6.30 -29.69 16.93
C ARG A 331 6.75 -28.40 17.58
N PHE A 332 6.31 -27.26 17.03
CA PHE A 332 6.59 -25.93 17.57
C PHE A 332 5.31 -25.08 17.56
N VAL A 333 5.04 -24.35 18.63
CA VAL A 333 4.02 -23.28 18.66
C VAL A 333 4.71 -21.94 18.75
N GLY A 334 4.47 -21.06 17.78
CA GLY A 334 4.96 -19.68 17.76
C GLY A 334 3.82 -18.67 17.78
N GLY A 335 3.93 -17.63 18.60
CA GLY A 335 2.89 -16.63 18.75
C GLY A 335 2.86 -15.57 17.65
N ILE A 336 1.67 -15.28 17.12
CA ILE A 336 1.46 -14.13 16.24
C ILE A 336 1.18 -12.91 17.11
N ARG A 337 2.21 -12.10 17.35
CA ARG A 337 2.09 -10.88 18.17
C ARG A 337 1.93 -9.63 17.32
N SER A 338 1.18 -8.67 17.84
CA SER A 338 1.01 -7.36 17.21
C SER A 338 2.33 -6.58 17.25
N ALA A 339 2.96 -6.42 16.11
CA ALA A 339 3.99 -5.40 15.91
C ALA A 339 3.36 -3.99 15.87
N ARG A 340 4.17 -2.94 16.01
CA ARG A 340 3.71 -1.53 15.88
C ARG A 340 2.85 -1.32 14.63
N GLN A 341 3.28 -1.83 13.49
CA GLN A 341 2.55 -1.68 12.22
C GLN A 341 1.25 -2.50 12.19
N CYS A 342 1.17 -3.61 12.91
CA CYS A 342 -0.05 -4.43 12.97
C CYS A 342 -1.20 -3.67 13.67
N VAL A 343 -0.87 -2.84 14.67
CA VAL A 343 -1.85 -2.07 15.45
C VAL A 343 -2.66 -1.11 14.58
N GLU A 344 -2.08 -0.61 13.47
CA GLU A 344 -2.77 0.31 12.56
C GLU A 344 -4.05 -0.30 11.94
N CYS A 345 -4.06 -1.61 11.72
CA CYS A 345 -5.19 -2.34 11.15
C CYS A 345 -5.93 -3.21 12.18
N HIS A 346 -5.21 -3.84 13.10
CA HIS A 346 -5.77 -4.75 14.11
C HIS A 346 -6.28 -4.03 15.36
N GLY A 347 -5.88 -2.77 15.61
CA GLY A 347 -6.09 -2.11 16.89
C GLY A 347 -5.25 -2.72 18.01
N GLY A 348 -5.71 -2.56 19.26
CA GLY A 348 -5.02 -3.08 20.44
C GLY A 348 -3.68 -2.38 20.73
N GLU A 349 -2.76 -3.12 21.34
CA GLU A 349 -1.44 -2.65 21.73
C GLU A 349 -0.32 -3.53 21.15
N ARG A 350 0.88 -2.95 21.03
CA ARG A 350 2.08 -3.70 20.65
C ARG A 350 2.30 -4.86 21.63
N GLY A 351 2.51 -6.06 21.09
CA GLY A 351 2.74 -7.28 21.85
C GLY A 351 1.48 -8.12 22.12
N ASP A 352 0.29 -7.57 21.86
CA ASP A 352 -0.98 -8.31 21.99
C ASP A 352 -0.95 -9.56 21.10
N LEU A 353 -1.47 -10.68 21.62
CA LEU A 353 -1.49 -11.97 20.93
C LEU A 353 -2.69 -12.07 19.99
N LEU A 354 -2.43 -12.10 18.67
CA LEU A 354 -3.44 -12.19 17.62
C LEU A 354 -3.80 -13.64 17.26
N GLY A 355 -2.91 -14.58 17.54
CA GLY A 355 -3.02 -15.99 17.18
C GLY A 355 -1.72 -16.73 17.47
N ALA A 356 -1.60 -17.94 16.94
CA ALA A 356 -0.34 -18.68 16.91
C ALA A 356 -0.28 -19.57 15.66
N PHE A 357 0.92 -19.98 15.28
CA PHE A 357 1.13 -21.07 14.32
C PHE A 357 1.66 -22.30 15.03
N THR A 358 1.06 -23.45 14.75
CA THR A 358 1.58 -24.76 15.14
C THR A 358 2.27 -25.39 13.94
N TYR A 359 3.54 -25.75 14.10
CA TYR A 359 4.35 -26.41 13.08
C TYR A 359 4.51 -27.87 13.44
N THR A 360 4.42 -28.74 12.44
CA THR A 360 4.83 -30.14 12.54
C THR A 360 6.02 -30.35 11.62
N LEU A 361 7.10 -30.91 12.16
CA LEU A 361 8.38 -31.04 11.49
C LEU A 361 8.93 -32.47 11.60
N LEU A 362 9.65 -32.89 10.56
CA LEU A 362 10.41 -34.14 10.52
C LEU A 362 11.89 -33.86 10.25
N PRO A 363 12.83 -34.72 10.67
CA PRO A 363 14.26 -34.51 10.43
C PRO A 363 14.56 -34.48 8.92
N ALA A 364 15.42 -33.55 8.49
CA ALA A 364 15.88 -33.50 7.11
C ALA A 364 16.58 -34.82 6.75
N GLY A 365 16.08 -35.53 5.74
CA GLY A 365 16.60 -36.85 5.31
C GLY A 365 15.67 -38.04 5.52
N THR A 366 14.58 -37.89 6.28
CA THR A 366 13.50 -38.89 6.27
C THR A 366 12.77 -38.84 4.91
N ARG A 367 12.83 -39.93 4.13
CA ARG A 367 11.98 -40.09 2.93
C ARG A 367 10.51 -40.16 3.35
N PRO A 368 9.58 -39.62 2.54
CA PRO A 368 8.15 -39.69 2.84
C PRO A 368 7.65 -41.14 2.96
#